data_AF-A0A7Y5PJ77-F1
#
_entry.id   AF-A0A7Y5PJ77-F1
#
_cell.length_a   1.000
_cell.length_b   1.000
_cell.length_c   1.000
_cell.angle_alpha   90.00
_cell.angle_beta   90.00
_cell.angle_gamma   90.00
#
_symmetry.space_group_name_H-M   'P 1'
#
loop_
_entity.id
_entity.type
_entity.pdbx_description
1 polymer ?
#
loop_
_entity_poly.entity_id
_entity_poly.type
_entity_poly.pdbx_seq_one_letter_code
_entity_poly.pdbx_strand_id
1 'polypeptide(L)' 'MKPDRKLEIVAQAIHSLSTHDDEDAAVIEACLDQVIALCEREKGALAARVTARIEALIGAPEA' A
#
# COMPACT_ATOMS: atom_id res chain seq x y z
N MET A 1 -6.21 -10.94 3.32
CA MET A 1 -6.36 -10.52 1.91
C MET A 1 -5.01 -10.69 1.23
N LYS A 2 -4.92 -11.30 0.04
CA LYS A 2 -3.64 -11.45 -0.67
C LYS A 2 -3.09 -10.05 -1.04
N PRO A 3 -1.78 -9.80 -0.94
CA PRO A 3 -1.17 -8.49 -1.22
C PRO A 3 -1.55 -7.94 -2.60
N ASP A 4 -1.68 -8.82 -3.61
CA ASP A 4 -2.08 -8.45 -4.97
C ASP A 4 -3.46 -7.79 -5.05
N ARG A 5 -4.42 -8.27 -4.24
CA ARG A 5 -5.78 -7.74 -4.22
C ARG A 5 -5.86 -6.34 -3.61
N LYS A 6 -4.92 -5.96 -2.72
CA LYS A 6 -4.84 -4.59 -2.17
C LYS A 6 -4.32 -3.63 -3.22
N LEU A 7 -3.31 -4.03 -3.98
CA LEU A 7 -2.73 -3.24 -5.06
C LEU A 7 -3.72 -3.03 -6.22
N GLU A 8 -4.51 -4.04 -6.56
CA GLU A 8 -5.60 -3.90 -7.54
C GLU A 8 -6.65 -2.88 -7.11
N ILE A 9 -7.06 -2.89 -5.83
CA ILE A 9 -8.03 -1.90 -5.31
C ILE A 9 -7.46 -0.48 -5.38
N VAL A 10 -6.18 -0.31 -5.03
CA VAL A 10 -5.50 1.00 -5.17
C VAL A 10 -5.43 1.45 -6.62
N ALA A 11 -5.07 0.55 -7.54
CA ALA A 11 -4.99 0.88 -8.96
C ALA A 11 -6.36 1.27 -9.54
N GLN A 12 -7.43 0.56 -9.16
CA GLN A 12 -8.80 0.91 -9.55
C GLN A 12 -9.25 2.25 -8.97
N ALA A 13 -8.91 2.54 -7.71
CA ALA A 13 -9.24 3.83 -7.09
C ALA A 13 -8.52 5.00 -7.78
N ILE A 14 -7.23 4.86 -8.07
CA ILE A 14 -6.45 5.86 -8.81
C ILE A 14 -7.02 6.06 -10.21
N HIS A 15 -7.35 4.98 -10.91
CA HIS A 15 -7.95 5.07 -12.24
C HIS A 15 -9.29 5.81 -12.20
N SER A 16 -10.17 5.45 -11.26
CA SER A 16 -11.47 6.11 -11.05
C SER A 16 -11.32 7.60 -10.79
N LEU A 17 -10.35 8.01 -9.96
CA LEU A 17 -10.07 9.41 -9.67
C LEU A 17 -9.52 10.16 -10.89
N SER A 18 -8.69 9.51 -11.70
CA SER A 18 -8.06 10.13 -12.87
C SER A 18 -8.99 10.37 -14.05
N THR A 19 -10.17 9.75 -14.05
CA THR A 19 -11.12 9.80 -15.18
C THR A 19 -12.40 10.60 -14.89
N HIS A 20 -12.59 11.11 -13.67
CA HIS A 20 -13.72 11.96 -13.33
C HIS A 20 -13.32 13.45 -13.44
N ASP A 21 -13.71 14.09 -14.54
CA ASP A 21 -13.49 15.53 -14.79
C ASP A 21 -14.45 16.43 -13.99
N ASP A 22 -15.55 15.87 -13.47
CA ASP A 22 -16.68 16.63 -12.88
C ASP A 22 -16.82 16.47 -11.34
N GLU A 23 -15.88 15.81 -10.66
CA GLU A 23 -15.91 15.67 -9.20
C GLU A 23 -15.27 16.88 -8.48
N ASP A 24 -15.89 17.29 -7.37
CA ASP A 24 -15.38 18.34 -6.49
C ASP A 24 -13.94 17.98 -6.03
N ALA A 25 -13.02 18.94 -6.15
CA ALA A 25 -11.61 18.76 -5.78
C ALA A 25 -11.45 18.23 -4.35
N ALA A 26 -12.37 18.58 -3.43
CA ALA A 26 -12.38 18.08 -2.06
C ALA A 26 -12.64 16.56 -1.97
N VAL A 27 -13.44 16.00 -2.89
CA VAL A 27 -13.71 14.56 -2.95
C VAL A 27 -12.48 13.82 -3.47
N ILE A 28 -11.86 14.37 -4.51
CA ILE A 28 -10.63 13.81 -5.09
C ILE A 28 -9.50 13.79 -4.04
N GLU A 29 -9.32 14.88 -3.30
CA GLU A 29 -8.34 15.00 -2.23
C GLU A 29 -8.59 13.98 -1.10
N ALA A 30 -9.85 13.86 -0.62
CA ALA A 30 -10.19 12.89 0.42
C ALA A 30 -9.97 11.43 -0.02
N CYS A 31 -10.20 11.11 -1.29
CA CYS A 31 -9.92 9.79 -1.83
C CYS A 31 -8.41 9.54 -1.99
N LEU A 32 -7.64 10.55 -2.41
CA LEU A 32 -6.17 10.47 -2.48
C LEU A 32 -5.57 10.22 -1.10
N ASP A 33 -6.04 10.91 -0.06
CA ASP A 33 -5.58 10.71 1.31
C ASP A 33 -5.79 9.28 1.81
N GLN A 34 -6.93 8.66 1.47
CA GLN A 34 -7.20 7.27 1.81
C GLN A 34 -6.26 6.29 1.12
N VAL A 35 -5.93 6.54 -0.15
CA VAL A 35 -4.96 5.75 -0.92
C VAL A 35 -3.56 5.89 -0.32
N ILE A 36 -3.13 7.11 0.01
CA ILE A 36 -1.84 7.38 0.66
C ILE A 36 -1.76 6.65 2.00
N ALA A 37 -2.76 6.79 2.86
CA ALA A 37 -2.80 6.12 4.16
C ALA A 37 -2.75 4.59 4.05
N LEU A 38 -3.35 4.01 3.01
CA LEU A 38 -3.25 2.58 2.74
C LEU A 38 -1.81 2.19 2.37
N CYS A 39 -1.17 2.92 1.48
CA CYS A 39 0.23 2.70 1.09
C CYS A 39 1.19 2.81 2.28
N GLU A 40 1.01 3.79 3.16
CA GLU A 40 1.84 3.95 4.36
C GLU A 40 1.70 2.79 5.34
N ARG A 41 0.47 2.31 5.58
CA ARG A 41 0.23 1.12 6.40
C ARG A 41 0.90 -0.12 5.83
N GLU A 42 0.79 -0.33 4.52
CA GLU A 42 1.45 -1.47 3.87
C GLU A 42 2.98 -1.34 3.90
N LYS A 43 3.53 -0.12 3.78
CA LYS A 43 4.98 0.13 3.92
C LYS A 43 5.51 -0.31 5.30
N GLY A 44 4.77 -0.02 6.38
CA GLY A 44 5.13 -0.49 7.72
C GLY A 44 5.12 -2.02 7.84
N ALA A 45 4.08 -2.67 7.32
CA ALA A 45 3.97 -4.12 7.31
C ALA A 45 5.07 -4.79 6.45
N LEU A 46 5.43 -4.17 5.32
CA LEU A 46 6.51 -4.63 4.46
C LEU A 46 7.87 -4.49 5.13
N ALA A 47 8.14 -3.35 5.79
CA ALA A 47 9.37 -3.13 6.54
C ALA A 47 9.56 -4.19 7.63
N ALA A 48 8.51 -4.49 8.40
CA ALA A 48 8.56 -5.54 9.42
C ALA A 48 8.87 -6.93 8.82
N ARG A 49 8.26 -7.28 7.68
CA ARG A 49 8.55 -8.54 6.97
C ARG A 49 9.98 -8.61 6.46
N VAL A 50 10.51 -7.51 5.94
CA VAL A 50 11.90 -7.42 5.47
C VAL A 50 12.86 -7.57 6.65
N THR A 51 12.64 -6.86 7.75
CA THR A 51 13.46 -6.97 8.97
C THR A 51 13.46 -8.39 9.51
N ALA A 52 12.28 -9.01 9.67
CA ALA A 52 12.19 -10.40 10.12
C ALA A 52 12.90 -11.38 9.18
N ARG A 53 12.89 -11.12 7.87
CA ARG A 53 13.60 -11.95 6.89
C ARG A 53 15.12 -11.76 6.97
N ILE A 54 15.59 -10.53 7.21
CA ILE A 54 17.01 -10.23 7.42
C ILE A 54 17.49 -10.90 8.71
N GLU A 55 16.75 -10.77 9.80
CA GLU A 55 17.07 -11.41 11.08
C GLU A 55 17.14 -12.94 10.95
N ALA A 56 16.23 -13.56 10.19
CA ALA A 56 16.26 -15.00 9.93
C ALA A 56 17.48 -15.44 9.10
N LEU A 57 18.01 -14.58 8.23
CA LEU A 57 19.19 -14.88 7.41
C LEU A 57 20.50 -14.65 8.15
N ILE A 58 20.57 -13.63 9.00
CA ILE A 58 21.76 -13.27 9.77
C ILE A 58 21.83 -14.07 11.08
N GLY A 59 20.69 -14.41 11.67
CA GLY A 59 20.56 -15.11 12.95
C GLY A 59 20.45 -16.63 12.85
N ALA A 60 20.59 -17.22 11.67
CA ALA A 60 20.78 -18.67 11.53
C ALA A 60 22.26 -18.98 11.76
N PRO A 61 22.69 -19.45 12.96
CA PRO A 61 23.99 -20.10 13.05
C PRO A 61 23.96 -21.29 12.10
N GLU A 62 24.96 -21.41 11.24
CA GLU A 62 25.20 -22.60 10.42
C GLU A 62 25.07 -23.84 11.33
N ALA A 63 24.08 -24.69 11.02
CA ALA A 63 23.88 -25.98 11.68
C ALA A 63 24.75 -27.05 11.02
#